data_AF-A0A842QML1-F1
#
_entry.id   AF-A0A842QML1-F1
#
_cell.length_a   1.000
_cell.length_b   1.000
_cell.length_c   1.000
_cell.angle_alpha   90.00
_cell.angle_beta   90.00
_cell.angle_gamma   90.00
#
_symmetry.space_group_name_H-M   'P 1'
#
loop_
_entity.id
_entity.type
_entity.pdbx_description
1 polymer ?
#
loop_
_entity_poly.entity_id
_entity_poly.type
_entity_poly.pdbx_seq_one_letter_code
_entity_poly.pdbx_strand_id
1 'polypeptide(L)'
;MGNKRQISRYITECLRKGISYRNIKDSLLRKGYPANIAEGIILDYRHKGRLIKWSAVSVMSVFFLISMYLSGSGIAGMATLGYSQNYIDETGLIINQSSSYSWYVPHKGRLISVAFTGNLLGGGSAKAYLEHENKKYLVFSSEKQNFQVTDISSSILGSAKHFNTVCEQACYLPELNKSVYSFVFEINNSVLEIEKIHYDIKAAAEVESVPEFLDIPDQEVSVNSRLAIDLNTFFNSSEKPEFSYLSRNISVEINDNLAAISPENKGTYHVYFIAELGSLKFMSNLVRIEVTDSGSSAGIIRGAAVHPQKKEKPSPRPLPNLLLLSLVIAVIITLAVIPSRFYDTRDLASKLDRIRKSSRLSSSIEKYNKMKETLNSSIPEKEKSKLLYKMEKGIRALSKELPGSDIQHQFDEKCREFRSAKSRGIKECIYNELRQVYEKMIESGLPQESKKEAYRKLQRYYKQI
;
A
#
# COMPACT_ATOMS: atom_id res chain seq x y z
N MET A 1 -35.20 -20.86 -45.20
CA MET A 1 -34.31 -20.21 -44.22
C MET A 1 -32.86 -20.55 -44.57
N GLY A 2 -32.02 -19.55 -44.85
CA GLY A 2 -30.64 -19.77 -45.27
C GLY A 2 -29.83 -20.57 -44.25
N ASN A 3 -28.93 -21.43 -44.74
CA ASN A 3 -28.06 -22.24 -43.89
C ASN A 3 -27.17 -21.32 -43.02
N LYS A 4 -27.21 -21.46 -41.69
CA LYS A 4 -26.41 -20.63 -40.75
C LYS A 4 -24.92 -20.58 -41.12
N ARG A 5 -24.37 -21.65 -41.71
CA ARG A 5 -22.98 -21.69 -42.20
C ARG A 5 -22.73 -20.68 -43.33
N GLN A 6 -23.69 -20.46 -44.23
CA GLN A 6 -23.55 -19.51 -45.34
C GLN A 6 -23.55 -18.07 -44.84
N ILE A 7 -24.42 -17.74 -43.88
CA ILE A 7 -24.48 -16.42 -43.26
C ILE A 7 -23.17 -16.13 -42.50
N SER A 8 -22.68 -17.12 -41.75
CA SER A 8 -21.41 -17.04 -41.04
C SER A 8 -20.25 -16.73 -41.98
N ARG A 9 -20.15 -17.46 -43.11
CA ARG A 9 -19.10 -17.20 -44.12
C ARG A 9 -19.24 -15.81 -44.73
N TYR A 10 -20.45 -15.39 -45.07
CA TYR A 10 -20.73 -14.07 -45.64
C TYR A 10 -20.27 -12.94 -44.70
N ILE A 11 -20.63 -13.01 -43.41
CA ILE A 11 -20.21 -12.01 -42.42
C ILE A 11 -18.69 -11.97 -42.29
N THR A 12 -18.03 -13.13 -42.21
CA THR A 12 -16.57 -13.20 -42.14
C THR A 12 -15.91 -12.59 -43.37
N GLU A 13 -16.42 -12.85 -44.57
CA GLU A 13 -15.87 -12.29 -45.80
C GLU A 13 -16.07 -10.76 -45.88
N CYS A 14 -17.24 -10.26 -45.47
CA CYS A 14 -17.52 -8.83 -45.40
C CYS A 14 -16.60 -8.12 -44.39
N LEU A 15 -16.39 -8.70 -43.21
CA LEU A 15 -15.47 -8.15 -42.21
C LEU A 15 -14.02 -8.16 -42.72
N ARG A 16 -13.60 -9.20 -43.45
CA ARG A 16 -12.28 -9.26 -44.09
C ARG A 16 -12.09 -8.15 -45.14
N LYS A 17 -13.16 -7.75 -45.81
CA LYS A 17 -13.18 -6.61 -46.76
C LYS A 17 -13.31 -5.25 -46.05
N GLY A 18 -13.29 -5.19 -44.72
CA GLY A 18 -13.40 -3.94 -43.96
C GLY A 18 -14.82 -3.36 -43.89
N ILE A 19 -15.85 -4.12 -44.27
CA ILE A 19 -17.23 -3.65 -44.25
C ILE A 19 -17.71 -3.53 -42.80
N SER A 20 -18.29 -2.38 -42.45
CA SER A 20 -18.81 -2.13 -41.10
C SER A 20 -19.97 -3.05 -40.74
N TYR A 21 -20.11 -3.39 -39.45
CA TYR A 21 -21.23 -4.22 -38.96
C TYR A 21 -22.61 -3.66 -39.31
N ARG A 22 -22.75 -2.32 -39.40
CA ARG A 22 -24.00 -1.65 -39.82
C ARG A 22 -24.33 -2.01 -41.28
N ASN A 23 -23.37 -1.89 -42.18
CA ASN A 23 -23.57 -2.21 -43.60
C ASN A 23 -23.84 -3.70 -43.84
N ILE A 24 -23.25 -4.57 -43.01
CA ILE A 24 -23.54 -6.01 -43.03
C ILE A 24 -24.99 -6.28 -42.56
N LYS A 25 -25.43 -5.61 -41.47
CA LYS A 25 -26.83 -5.69 -40.99
C LYS A 25 -27.79 -5.27 -42.11
N ASP A 26 -27.53 -4.14 -42.75
CA ASP A 26 -28.39 -3.61 -43.82
C ASP A 26 -28.41 -4.54 -45.05
N SER A 27 -27.28 -5.16 -45.38
CA SER A 27 -27.20 -6.15 -46.47
C SER A 27 -27.99 -7.42 -46.15
N LEU A 28 -28.02 -7.86 -44.89
CA LEU A 28 -28.87 -8.97 -44.45
C LEU A 28 -30.35 -8.61 -44.52
N LEU A 29 -30.73 -7.39 -44.09
CA LEU A 29 -32.11 -6.90 -44.20
C LEU A 29 -32.58 -6.89 -45.67
N ARG A 30 -31.76 -6.38 -46.59
CA ARG A 30 -32.05 -6.37 -48.05
C ARG A 30 -32.20 -7.78 -48.64
N LYS A 31 -31.56 -8.78 -48.05
CA LYS A 31 -31.70 -10.20 -48.43
C LYS A 31 -32.90 -10.90 -47.79
N GLY A 32 -33.79 -10.14 -47.11
CA GLY A 32 -35.04 -10.65 -46.55
C GLY A 32 -34.90 -11.27 -45.15
N TYR A 33 -33.79 -11.04 -44.43
CA TYR A 33 -33.67 -11.51 -43.05
C TYR A 33 -34.44 -10.58 -42.09
N PRO A 34 -35.24 -11.12 -41.16
CA PRO A 34 -35.90 -10.33 -40.12
C PRO A 34 -34.91 -9.52 -39.28
N ALA A 35 -35.28 -8.29 -38.90
CA ALA A 35 -34.38 -7.36 -38.24
C ALA A 35 -33.81 -7.87 -36.91
N ASN A 36 -34.64 -8.53 -36.10
CA ASN A 36 -34.22 -9.17 -34.85
C ASN A 36 -33.19 -10.29 -35.08
N ILE A 37 -33.34 -11.08 -36.14
CA ILE A 37 -32.40 -12.16 -36.50
C ILE A 37 -31.08 -11.58 -36.99
N ALA A 38 -31.12 -10.59 -37.88
CA ALA A 38 -29.92 -9.92 -38.38
C ALA A 38 -29.12 -9.26 -37.23
N GLU A 39 -29.82 -8.61 -36.30
CA GLU A 39 -29.23 -8.00 -35.11
C GLU A 39 -28.61 -9.02 -34.16
N GLY A 40 -29.32 -10.11 -33.86
CA GLY A 40 -28.80 -11.19 -33.02
C GLY A 40 -27.53 -11.82 -33.58
N ILE A 41 -27.47 -12.04 -34.90
CA ILE A 41 -26.28 -12.60 -35.56
C ILE A 41 -25.08 -11.62 -35.47
N ILE A 42 -25.30 -10.33 -35.69
CA ILE A 42 -24.24 -9.31 -35.61
C ILE A 42 -23.71 -9.17 -34.18
N LEU A 43 -24.60 -9.22 -33.18
CA LEU A 43 -24.21 -9.17 -31.77
C LEU A 43 -23.38 -10.38 -31.35
N ASP A 44 -23.78 -11.60 -31.74
CA ASP A 44 -23.04 -12.84 -31.47
C ASP A 44 -21.61 -12.76 -32.06
N TYR A 45 -21.50 -12.26 -33.29
CA TYR A 45 -20.20 -12.05 -33.95
C TYR A 45 -19.33 -11.00 -33.25
N ARG A 46 -19.93 -9.89 -32.80
CA ARG A 46 -19.21 -8.84 -32.06
C ARG A 46 -18.68 -9.36 -30.73
N HIS A 47 -19.44 -10.18 -30.02
CA HIS A 47 -19.03 -10.80 -28.76
C HIS A 47 -17.89 -11.80 -28.98
N LYS A 48 -18.01 -12.69 -29.98
CA LYS A 48 -16.94 -13.65 -30.34
C LYS A 48 -15.64 -12.95 -30.73
N GLY A 49 -15.72 -11.88 -31.52
CA GLY A 49 -14.56 -11.09 -31.92
C GLY A 49 -13.85 -10.42 -30.73
N ARG A 50 -14.58 -9.97 -29.70
CA ARG A 50 -13.96 -9.48 -28.46
C ARG A 50 -13.32 -10.62 -27.68
N LEU A 51 -14.01 -11.73 -27.47
CA LEU A 51 -13.50 -12.86 -26.71
C LEU A 51 -12.18 -13.40 -27.27
N ILE A 52 -12.05 -13.50 -28.59
CA ILE A 52 -10.81 -13.94 -29.25
C ILE A 52 -9.65 -12.95 -29.02
N LYS A 53 -9.92 -11.64 -29.00
CA LYS A 53 -8.87 -10.64 -28.71
C LYS A 53 -8.42 -10.69 -27.25
N TRP A 54 -9.35 -10.84 -26.32
CA TRP A 54 -9.03 -10.91 -24.89
C TRP A 54 -8.38 -12.24 -24.50
N SER A 55 -8.69 -13.34 -25.17
CA SER A 55 -8.02 -14.63 -24.93
C SER A 55 -6.55 -14.58 -25.31
N ALA A 56 -6.19 -13.95 -26.43
CA ALA A 56 -4.79 -13.77 -26.82
C ALA A 56 -3.98 -12.97 -25.78
N VAL A 57 -4.55 -11.88 -25.25
CA VAL A 57 -3.92 -11.08 -24.19
C VAL A 57 -3.75 -11.89 -22.91
N SER A 58 -4.78 -12.67 -22.54
CA SER A 58 -4.74 -13.50 -21.33
C SER A 58 -3.67 -14.59 -21.42
N VAL A 59 -3.57 -15.27 -22.57
CA VAL A 59 -2.54 -16.29 -22.82
C VAL A 59 -1.15 -15.67 -22.76
N MET A 60 -0.93 -14.50 -23.39
CA MET A 60 0.36 -13.81 -23.36
C MET A 60 0.77 -13.40 -21.94
N SER A 61 -0.18 -12.94 -21.11
CA SER A 61 0.07 -12.62 -19.70
C SER A 61 0.46 -13.85 -18.88
N VAL A 62 -0.19 -14.99 -19.10
CA VAL A 62 0.18 -16.25 -18.43
C VAL A 62 1.59 -16.70 -18.82
N PHE A 63 1.94 -16.62 -20.11
CA PHE A 63 3.31 -16.92 -20.56
C PHE A 63 4.34 -15.98 -19.94
N PHE A 64 4.04 -14.68 -19.82
CA PHE A 64 4.93 -13.72 -19.17
C PHE A 64 5.15 -14.06 -17.69
N LEU A 65 4.10 -14.44 -16.96
CA LEU A 65 4.19 -14.85 -15.56
C LEU A 65 4.98 -16.16 -15.39
N ILE A 66 4.77 -17.14 -16.28
CA ILE A 66 5.54 -18.39 -16.29
C ILE A 66 7.01 -18.12 -16.59
N SER A 67 7.30 -17.22 -17.54
CA SER A 67 8.66 -16.80 -17.87
C SER A 67 9.35 -16.16 -16.66
N MET A 68 8.71 -15.20 -15.97
CA MET A 68 9.24 -14.59 -14.74
C MET A 68 9.54 -15.64 -13.66
N TYR A 69 8.67 -16.64 -13.51
CA TYR A 69 8.85 -17.73 -12.56
C TYR A 69 10.02 -18.66 -12.94
N LEU A 70 10.10 -19.07 -14.21
CA LEU A 70 11.15 -19.99 -14.70
C LEU A 70 12.53 -19.34 -14.78
N SER A 71 12.61 -18.05 -15.08
CA SER A 71 13.88 -17.30 -15.11
C SER A 71 14.51 -17.15 -13.73
N GLY A 72 13.92 -17.70 -12.67
CA GLY A 72 14.52 -17.66 -11.33
C GLY A 72 14.74 -16.25 -10.84
N SER A 73 13.92 -15.30 -11.32
CA SER A 73 13.91 -13.93 -10.81
C SER A 73 13.31 -13.95 -9.40
N GLY A 74 14.10 -14.45 -8.45
CA GLY A 74 14.08 -13.88 -7.13
C GLY A 74 14.33 -12.40 -7.38
N ILE A 75 13.27 -11.60 -7.34
CA ILE A 75 13.38 -10.16 -7.20
C ILE A 75 13.99 -9.99 -5.81
N ALA A 76 15.29 -10.26 -5.68
CA ALA A 76 16.13 -9.64 -4.69
C ALA A 76 16.20 -8.19 -5.14
N GLY A 77 15.09 -7.47 -4.92
CA GLY A 77 15.05 -6.04 -5.10
C GLY A 77 16.06 -5.49 -4.13
N MET A 78 17.25 -5.17 -4.63
CA MET A 78 18.19 -4.35 -3.91
C MET A 78 17.59 -2.94 -3.91
N ALA A 79 16.67 -2.70 -2.97
CA ALA A 79 16.29 -1.36 -2.61
C ALA A 79 17.51 -0.79 -1.89
N THR A 80 18.35 -0.06 -2.62
CA THR A 80 19.33 0.82 -2.00
C THR A 80 18.54 1.98 -1.42
N LEU A 81 18.02 1.79 -0.21
CA LEU A 81 17.44 2.87 0.58
C LEU A 81 18.59 3.84 0.86
N GLY A 82 18.65 4.91 0.07
CA GLY A 82 19.56 6.02 0.32
C GLY A 82 19.29 6.51 1.74
N TYR A 83 20.29 6.34 2.60
CA TYR A 83 20.14 6.58 4.02
C TYR A 83 20.06 8.06 4.30
N SER A 84 18.86 8.57 4.58
CA SER A 84 18.66 9.94 5.05
C SER A 84 18.08 9.91 6.45
N GLN A 85 18.74 10.57 7.40
CA GLN A 85 18.20 10.80 8.74
C GLN A 85 17.58 12.19 8.80
N ASN A 86 16.37 12.27 9.35
CA ASN A 86 15.68 13.52 9.59
C ASN A 86 16.04 14.06 10.97
N TYR A 87 16.37 15.35 11.01
CA TYR A 87 16.73 16.07 12.21
C TYR A 87 15.91 17.35 12.34
N ILE A 88 15.76 17.82 13.57
CA ILE A 88 15.04 19.05 13.91
C ILE A 88 15.95 19.89 14.79
N ASP A 89 16.13 21.15 14.42
CA ASP A 89 16.86 22.17 15.20
C ASP A 89 15.87 23.25 15.65
N GLU A 90 15.77 23.48 16.96
CA GLU A 90 14.88 24.47 17.57
C GLU A 90 15.63 25.80 17.69
N THR A 91 15.37 26.74 16.79
CA THR A 91 16.20 27.94 16.65
C THR A 91 15.56 29.20 17.24
N GLY A 92 14.23 29.30 17.22
CA GLY A 92 13.50 30.46 17.75
C GLY A 92 13.93 31.80 17.13
N LEU A 93 14.31 31.80 15.85
CA LEU A 93 14.83 33.00 15.17
C LEU A 93 13.71 33.98 14.87
N ILE A 94 13.93 35.26 15.16
CA ILE A 94 13.01 36.35 14.83
C ILE A 94 13.73 37.30 13.87
N ILE A 95 13.25 37.38 12.63
CA ILE A 95 13.84 38.18 11.56
C ILE A 95 12.87 39.28 11.14
N ASN A 96 13.17 40.51 11.53
CA ASN A 96 12.37 41.71 11.22
C ASN A 96 12.96 42.57 10.10
N GLN A 97 14.16 42.24 9.60
CA GLN A 97 14.84 42.93 8.51
C GLN A 97 15.70 41.97 7.70
N SER A 98 15.96 42.31 6.44
CA SER A 98 16.84 41.52 5.57
C SER A 98 18.23 41.37 6.20
N SER A 99 18.68 40.14 6.36
CA SER A 99 19.87 39.79 7.12
C SER A 99 20.41 38.41 6.71
N SER A 100 21.56 38.01 7.25
CA SER A 100 22.07 36.65 7.13
C SER A 100 22.27 36.02 8.50
N TYR A 101 22.14 34.69 8.56
CA TYR A 101 22.32 33.88 9.76
C TYR A 101 23.17 32.66 9.45
N SER A 102 24.28 32.50 10.18
CA SER A 102 25.14 31.33 10.06
C SER A 102 24.55 30.18 10.87
N TRP A 103 24.17 29.11 10.18
CA TRP A 103 23.60 27.90 10.75
C TRP A 103 24.65 26.78 10.81
N TYR A 104 24.85 26.24 12.00
CA TYR A 104 25.75 25.12 12.26
C TYR A 104 24.96 23.81 12.27
N VAL A 105 25.31 22.88 11.39
CA VAL A 105 24.70 21.55 11.31
C VAL A 105 25.50 20.60 12.20
N PRO A 106 24.95 20.13 13.34
CA PRO A 106 25.69 19.31 14.30
C PRO A 106 25.99 17.90 13.79
N HIS A 107 25.21 17.39 12.82
CA HIS A 107 25.33 16.04 12.30
C HIS A 107 26.23 15.99 11.06
N LYS A 108 27.17 15.04 11.03
CA LYS A 108 28.07 14.84 9.89
C LYS A 108 27.33 14.17 8.73
N GLY A 109 27.56 14.67 7.52
CA GLY A 109 27.06 14.06 6.28
C GLY A 109 26.73 15.09 5.22
N ARG A 110 26.03 14.65 4.18
CA ARG A 110 25.56 15.50 3.08
C ARG A 110 24.14 15.97 3.35
N LEU A 111 23.95 17.27 3.42
CA LEU A 111 22.63 17.90 3.54
C LEU A 111 21.81 17.68 2.26
N ILE A 112 20.70 16.95 2.39
CA ILE A 112 19.79 16.59 1.29
C ILE A 112 18.61 17.55 1.24
N SER A 113 18.07 17.96 2.38
CA SER A 113 16.89 18.82 2.44
C SER A 113 16.96 19.78 3.63
N VAL A 114 16.29 20.93 3.50
CA VAL A 114 16.04 21.89 4.57
C VAL A 114 14.63 22.45 4.42
N ALA A 115 13.87 22.47 5.51
CA ALA A 115 12.54 23.04 5.60
C ALA A 115 12.37 23.85 6.90
N PHE A 116 11.44 24.79 6.91
CA PHE A 116 11.14 25.63 8.07
C PHE A 116 9.74 25.40 8.62
N THR A 117 9.61 25.58 9.93
CA THR A 117 8.34 25.70 10.65
C THR A 117 8.37 26.99 11.46
N GLY A 118 7.28 27.76 11.45
CA GLY A 118 7.20 29.03 12.15
C GLY A 118 6.04 29.93 11.70
N ASN A 119 6.19 31.24 11.89
CA ASN A 119 5.13 32.22 11.68
C ASN A 119 5.61 33.39 10.81
N LEU A 120 4.71 33.92 9.99
CA LEU A 120 4.90 35.21 9.32
C LEU A 120 3.92 36.21 9.92
N LEU A 121 4.44 37.26 10.55
CA LEU A 121 3.65 38.33 11.15
C LEU A 121 3.61 39.55 10.22
N GLY A 122 2.42 40.14 10.09
CA GLY A 122 2.21 41.34 9.29
C GLY A 122 1.78 41.08 7.84
N GLY A 123 1.54 42.16 7.09
CA GLY A 123 0.99 42.10 5.72
C GLY A 123 2.04 42.05 4.60
N GLY A 124 3.33 42.09 4.95
CA GLY A 124 4.44 42.13 4.00
C GLY A 124 4.82 40.79 3.37
N SER A 125 6.02 40.74 2.79
CA SER A 125 6.60 39.52 2.21
C SER A 125 7.93 39.14 2.86
N ALA A 126 8.22 37.84 2.83
CA ALA A 126 9.46 37.27 3.34
C ALA A 126 9.94 36.13 2.43
N LYS A 127 11.25 36.11 2.17
CA LYS A 127 11.95 35.02 1.48
C LYS A 127 13.16 34.60 2.29
N ALA A 128 13.46 33.31 2.28
CA ALA A 128 14.64 32.76 2.93
C ALA A 128 15.37 31.82 1.96
N TYR A 129 16.68 31.99 1.88
CA TYR A 129 17.55 31.20 1.01
C TYR A 129 18.62 30.52 1.83
N LEU A 130 18.95 29.27 1.51
CA LEU A 130 20.18 28.62 1.93
C LEU A 130 21.26 28.99 0.92
N GLU A 131 22.35 29.61 1.35
CA GLU A 131 23.46 30.00 0.48
C GLU A 131 24.65 29.06 0.67
N HIS A 132 25.17 28.54 -0.44
CA HIS A 132 26.35 27.68 -0.49
C HIS A 132 27.13 27.93 -1.78
N GLU A 133 28.40 28.29 -1.66
CA GLU A 133 29.30 28.53 -2.82
C GLU A 133 28.72 29.53 -3.82
N ASN A 134 28.20 30.65 -3.31
CA ASN A 134 27.54 31.71 -4.09
C ASN A 134 26.28 31.26 -4.86
N LYS A 135 25.75 30.07 -4.55
CA LYS A 135 24.44 29.61 -5.04
C LYS A 135 23.41 29.73 -3.92
N LYS A 136 22.26 30.32 -4.25
CA LYS A 136 21.12 30.46 -3.35
C LYS A 136 20.06 29.44 -3.69
N TYR A 137 19.62 28.69 -2.69
CA TYR A 137 18.53 27.72 -2.77
C TYR A 137 17.34 28.28 -1.99
N LEU A 138 16.22 28.57 -2.65
CA LEU A 138 15.03 29.07 -1.96
C LEU A 138 14.49 28.00 -1.00
N VAL A 139 14.42 28.33 0.28
CA VAL A 139 13.83 27.48 1.33
C VAL A 139 12.37 27.85 1.52
N PHE A 140 12.09 29.15 1.68
CA PHE A 140 10.76 29.67 1.99
C PHE A 140 10.45 30.92 1.17
N SER A 141 9.19 31.07 0.74
CA SER A 141 8.68 32.28 0.09
C SER A 141 7.20 32.50 0.44
N SER A 142 6.89 33.61 1.11
CA SER A 142 5.51 33.93 1.48
C SER A 142 4.57 34.14 0.28
N GLU A 143 5.10 34.40 -0.91
CA GLU A 143 4.29 34.58 -2.13
C GLU A 143 3.75 33.26 -2.69
N LYS A 144 4.40 32.14 -2.38
CA LYS A 144 4.06 30.82 -2.93
C LYS A 144 3.28 29.94 -1.95
N GLN A 145 3.27 30.31 -0.69
CA GLN A 145 2.71 29.47 0.37
C GLN A 145 1.20 29.68 0.51
N ASN A 146 0.47 28.58 0.47
CA ASN A 146 -0.94 28.54 0.87
C ASN A 146 -1.03 28.49 2.39
N PHE A 147 -0.87 29.65 3.03
CA PHE A 147 -0.99 29.76 4.47
C PHE A 147 -2.39 29.36 4.92
N GLN A 148 -2.47 28.49 5.93
CA GLN A 148 -3.69 28.37 6.70
C GLN A 148 -3.73 29.61 7.60
N VAL A 149 -4.68 30.50 7.32
CA VAL A 149 -4.94 31.64 8.20
C VAL A 149 -5.55 31.07 9.47
N THR A 150 -4.71 30.85 10.47
CA THR A 150 -5.18 30.62 11.84
C THR A 150 -5.59 31.98 12.37
N ASP A 151 -6.90 32.26 12.41
CA ASP A 151 -7.47 33.45 13.03
C ASP A 151 -7.22 33.39 14.55
N ILE A 152 -5.98 33.62 14.96
CA ILE A 152 -5.66 33.95 16.34
C ILE A 152 -6.19 35.37 16.52
N SER A 153 -7.41 35.46 17.05
CA SER A 153 -8.16 36.69 17.32
C SER A 153 -7.49 37.53 18.42
N SER A 154 -6.24 37.96 18.22
CA SER A 154 -5.59 39.01 19.02
C SER A 154 -5.56 40.27 18.17
N SER A 155 -6.61 41.07 18.30
CA SER A 155 -6.94 42.32 17.60
C SER A 155 -5.91 43.46 17.69
N ILE A 156 -4.67 43.20 18.12
CA ILE A 156 -3.67 44.24 18.42
C ILE A 156 -2.30 43.95 17.76
N LEU A 157 -1.99 42.69 17.44
CA LEU A 157 -0.81 42.32 16.63
C LEU A 157 -1.33 41.77 15.29
N GLY A 158 -0.82 42.26 14.17
CA GLY A 158 -1.31 41.92 12.82
C GLY A 158 -1.45 40.41 12.56
N SER A 159 -2.20 40.05 11.51
CA SER A 159 -2.49 38.65 11.18
C SER A 159 -1.21 37.80 11.11
N ALA A 160 -1.14 36.79 11.98
CA ALA A 160 -0.09 35.80 12.01
C ALA A 160 -0.44 34.66 11.05
N LYS A 161 0.46 34.33 10.13
CA LYS A 161 0.32 33.20 9.22
C LYS A 161 1.29 32.10 9.62
N HIS A 162 0.76 31.02 10.19
CA HIS A 162 1.56 29.87 10.56
C HIS A 162 1.90 29.01 9.33
N PHE A 163 3.12 28.47 9.29
CA PHE A 163 3.56 27.52 8.29
C PHE A 163 4.30 26.35 8.94
N ASN A 164 4.10 25.14 8.41
CA ASN A 164 4.66 23.92 8.96
C ASN A 164 5.42 23.14 7.89
N THR A 165 6.69 22.83 8.18
CA THR A 165 7.60 22.03 7.35
C THR A 165 7.56 22.43 5.87
N VAL A 166 7.81 23.72 5.59
CA VAL A 166 7.83 24.24 4.22
C VAL A 166 9.24 24.30 3.66
N CYS A 167 9.40 23.76 2.47
CA CYS A 167 10.58 23.88 1.64
C CYS A 167 10.14 24.14 0.19
N GLU A 168 10.94 24.90 -0.55
CA GLU A 168 10.72 25.19 -1.97
C GLU A 168 11.74 24.42 -2.83
N GLN A 169 12.86 25.05 -3.16
CA GLN A 169 13.96 24.39 -3.86
C GLN A 169 14.81 23.55 -2.91
N ALA A 170 14.81 23.90 -1.63
CA ALA A 170 15.58 23.20 -0.61
C ALA A 170 14.98 21.85 -0.17
N CYS A 171 13.89 21.37 -0.77
CA CYS A 171 13.41 20.01 -0.55
C CYS A 171 14.34 18.94 -1.15
N TYR A 172 15.15 19.32 -2.15
CA TYR A 172 16.11 18.44 -2.81
C TYR A 172 17.37 19.24 -3.18
N LEU A 173 18.36 19.20 -2.28
CA LEU A 173 19.66 19.82 -2.44
C LEU A 173 20.63 18.87 -3.13
N PRO A 174 21.63 19.37 -3.88
CA PRO A 174 22.61 18.55 -4.59
C PRO A 174 23.67 17.94 -3.65
N GLU A 175 23.25 17.43 -2.49
CA GLU A 175 24.08 16.77 -1.47
C GLU A 175 25.24 17.64 -0.95
N LEU A 176 24.91 18.77 -0.31
CA LEU A 176 25.90 19.74 0.17
C LEU A 176 26.66 19.16 1.38
N ASN A 177 27.99 19.29 1.45
CA ASN A 177 28.81 18.66 2.49
C ASN A 177 29.65 19.67 3.30
N LYS A 178 29.00 20.59 4.02
CA LYS A 178 29.65 21.52 4.96
C LYS A 178 28.96 21.42 6.32
N SER A 179 29.67 21.79 7.39
CA SER A 179 29.11 21.87 8.74
C SER A 179 28.47 23.23 9.03
N VAL A 180 28.75 24.24 8.22
CA VAL A 180 28.22 25.61 8.38
C VAL A 180 27.64 26.08 7.06
N TYR A 181 26.41 26.60 7.12
CA TYR A 181 25.72 27.24 6.01
C TYR A 181 25.27 28.64 6.40
N SER A 182 24.95 29.46 5.41
CA SER A 182 24.39 30.80 5.62
C SER A 182 22.96 30.82 5.13
N PHE A 183 22.01 31.16 5.99
CA PHE A 183 20.69 31.58 5.56
C PHE A 183 20.70 33.07 5.24
N VAL A 184 20.10 33.45 4.12
CA VAL A 184 19.91 34.85 3.72
C VAL A 184 18.42 35.12 3.71
N PHE A 185 17.99 36.14 4.44
CA PHE A 185 16.60 36.55 4.57
C PHE A 185 16.36 37.86 3.82
N GLU A 186 15.29 37.91 3.05
CA GLU A 186 14.78 39.12 2.39
C GLU A 186 13.40 39.43 2.99
N ILE A 187 13.31 40.48 3.80
CA ILE A 187 12.12 40.87 4.54
C ILE A 187 11.62 42.23 4.03
N ASN A 188 10.33 42.33 3.74
CA ASN A 188 9.68 43.57 3.34
C ASN A 188 8.39 43.76 4.16
N ASN A 189 8.40 44.68 5.13
CA ASN A 189 7.24 45.05 5.97
C ASN A 189 6.54 43.84 6.65
N SER A 190 7.32 42.87 7.10
CA SER A 190 6.85 41.70 7.86
C SER A 190 7.88 41.29 8.91
N VAL A 191 7.52 40.34 9.78
CA VAL A 191 8.45 39.66 10.68
C VAL A 191 8.33 38.17 10.43
N LEU A 192 9.45 37.51 10.15
CA LEU A 192 9.54 36.07 9.97
C LEU A 192 10.07 35.44 11.25
N GLU A 193 9.27 34.58 11.85
CA GLU A 193 9.67 33.75 13.00
C GLU A 193 9.93 32.33 12.51
N ILE A 194 11.13 31.80 12.77
CA ILE A 194 11.49 30.41 12.48
C ILE A 194 11.63 29.71 13.81
N GLU A 195 10.65 28.86 14.13
CA GLU A 195 10.65 28.07 15.35
C GLU A 195 11.60 26.88 15.20
N LYS A 196 11.51 26.19 14.05
CA LYS A 196 12.23 24.95 13.79
C LYS A 196 12.80 24.90 12.38
N ILE A 197 14.00 24.34 12.27
CA ILE A 197 14.64 23.95 11.02
C ILE A 197 14.63 22.43 10.93
N HIS A 198 13.87 21.89 9.99
CA HIS A 198 13.88 20.47 9.67
C HIS A 198 14.91 20.22 8.57
N TYR A 199 15.73 19.19 8.69
CA TYR A 199 16.73 18.88 7.67
C TYR A 199 17.05 17.40 7.60
N ASP A 200 17.41 16.95 6.40
CA ASP A 200 17.83 15.56 6.17
C ASP A 200 19.32 15.50 5.85
N ILE A 201 20.02 14.61 6.55
CA ILE A 201 21.43 14.31 6.29
C ILE A 201 21.55 12.92 5.69
N LYS A 202 22.21 12.83 4.53
CA LYS A 202 22.75 11.59 3.99
C LYS A 202 24.07 11.31 4.69
N ALA A 203 24.25 10.14 5.28
CA ALA A 203 25.56 9.77 5.79
C ALA A 203 26.61 9.94 4.65
N ALA A 204 27.69 10.68 4.92
CA ALA A 204 28.79 10.75 3.97
C ALA A 204 29.32 9.32 3.80
N ALA A 205 29.42 8.85 2.56
CA ALA A 205 29.88 7.51 2.22
C ALA A 205 31.37 7.27 2.54
N GLU A 206 31.90 7.80 3.66
CA GLU A 206 32.94 7.10 4.39
C GLU A 206 32.26 5.87 5.00
N VAL A 207 32.23 4.84 4.16
CA VAL A 207 31.62 3.54 4.40
C VAL A 207 32.32 2.89 5.60
N GLU A 208 31.83 3.15 6.81
CA GLU A 208 31.63 2.02 7.70
C GLU A 208 30.71 1.09 6.92
N SER A 209 31.25 -0.06 6.50
CA SER A 209 30.53 -1.06 5.69
C SER A 209 29.15 -1.22 6.29
N VAL A 210 28.11 -0.89 5.51
CA VAL A 210 26.71 -1.10 5.89
C VAL A 210 26.65 -2.50 6.49
N PRO A 211 26.31 -2.65 7.78
CA PRO A 211 26.36 -3.94 8.44
C PRO A 211 25.59 -4.97 7.63
N GLU A 212 26.26 -6.05 7.25
CA GLU A 212 25.67 -7.12 6.47
C GLU A 212 25.50 -8.33 7.38
N PHE A 213 24.32 -8.96 7.31
CA PHE A 213 24.14 -10.28 7.87
C PHE A 213 24.91 -11.28 7.01
N LEU A 214 25.91 -11.93 7.60
CA LEU A 214 26.51 -13.13 7.05
C LEU A 214 25.47 -14.27 7.06
N ASP A 215 25.59 -15.20 6.11
CA ASP A 215 24.73 -16.37 6.05
C ASP A 215 24.87 -17.20 7.34
N ILE A 216 23.76 -17.35 8.06
CA ILE A 216 23.65 -18.24 9.21
C ILE A 216 23.36 -19.65 8.67
N PRO A 217 24.22 -20.66 8.93
CA PRO A 217 24.01 -21.99 8.39
C PRO A 217 22.78 -22.67 8.98
N ASP A 218 22.18 -23.58 8.21
CA ASP A 218 21.11 -24.46 8.69
C ASP A 218 21.58 -25.29 9.89
N GLN A 219 20.66 -25.62 10.80
CA GLN A 219 20.94 -26.28 12.06
C GLN A 219 20.13 -27.55 12.26
N GLU A 220 20.71 -28.48 13.02
CA GLU A 220 20.02 -29.67 13.53
C GLU A 220 20.10 -29.67 15.06
N VAL A 221 18.99 -29.98 15.73
CA VAL A 221 18.86 -29.94 17.19
C VAL A 221 17.95 -31.06 17.67
N SER A 222 18.22 -31.65 18.84
CA SER A 222 17.33 -32.67 19.40
C SER A 222 16.13 -32.05 20.13
N VAL A 223 14.99 -32.77 20.14
CA VAL A 223 13.81 -32.37 20.91
C VAL A 223 14.18 -32.14 22.38
N ASN A 224 13.67 -31.06 22.99
CA ASN A 224 13.96 -30.62 24.36
C ASN A 224 15.43 -30.26 24.64
N SER A 225 16.28 -30.12 23.62
CA SER A 225 17.62 -29.57 23.77
C SER A 225 17.62 -28.05 23.48
N ARG A 226 18.69 -27.35 23.88
CA ARG A 226 18.83 -25.90 23.72
C ARG A 226 19.90 -25.59 22.69
N LEU A 227 19.51 -25.03 21.55
CA LEU A 227 20.41 -24.47 20.54
C LEU A 227 20.65 -22.99 20.84
N ALA A 228 21.92 -22.56 20.87
CA ALA A 228 22.28 -21.17 21.08
C ALA A 228 23.10 -20.64 19.89
N ILE A 229 22.69 -19.52 19.32
CA ILE A 229 23.34 -18.85 18.17
C ILE A 229 23.82 -17.47 18.63
N ASP A 230 25.11 -17.19 18.48
CA ASP A 230 25.67 -15.87 18.76
C ASP A 230 25.53 -14.97 17.52
N LEU A 231 24.52 -14.10 17.52
CA LEU A 231 24.14 -13.27 16.38
C LEU A 231 25.21 -12.22 16.02
N ASN A 232 26.04 -11.80 16.98
CA ASN A 232 27.15 -10.87 16.70
C ASN A 232 28.21 -11.50 15.78
N THR A 233 28.32 -12.83 15.78
CA THR A 233 29.25 -13.51 14.87
C THR A 233 28.78 -13.50 13.42
N PHE A 234 27.49 -13.21 13.18
CA PHE A 234 26.88 -13.15 11.86
C PHE A 234 26.49 -11.73 11.46
N PHE A 235 26.66 -10.73 12.32
CA PHE A 235 26.30 -9.35 12.04
C PHE A 235 27.40 -8.41 12.53
N ASN A 236 28.24 -7.95 11.59
CA ASN A 236 29.38 -7.11 11.89
C ASN A 236 28.96 -5.62 11.89
N SER A 237 28.87 -5.02 13.08
CA SER A 237 28.57 -3.60 13.25
C SER A 237 29.49 -2.97 14.29
N SER A 238 29.84 -1.70 14.06
CA SER A 238 30.52 -0.83 15.02
C SER A 238 29.60 -0.43 16.19
N GLU A 239 28.30 -0.40 15.94
CA GLU A 239 27.24 -0.10 16.91
C GLU A 239 26.65 -1.39 17.48
N LYS A 240 26.04 -1.31 18.67
CA LYS A 240 25.39 -2.44 19.33
C LYS A 240 23.96 -2.63 18.79
N PRO A 241 23.65 -3.70 18.02
CA PRO A 241 22.31 -3.94 17.52
C PRO A 241 21.35 -4.46 18.59
N GLU A 242 20.07 -4.15 18.44
CA GLU A 242 18.98 -4.84 19.14
C GLU A 242 18.46 -5.98 18.25
N PHE A 243 18.50 -7.22 18.73
CA PHE A 243 18.08 -8.36 17.93
C PHE A 243 16.64 -8.78 18.22
N SER A 244 15.91 -9.10 17.16
CA SER A 244 14.59 -9.72 17.20
C SER A 244 14.51 -10.89 16.20
N TYR A 245 13.37 -11.59 16.16
CA TYR A 245 13.19 -12.72 15.25
C TYR A 245 11.78 -12.78 14.67
N LEU A 246 11.66 -13.45 13.53
CA LEU A 246 10.39 -13.80 12.91
C LEU A 246 10.36 -15.32 12.68
N SER A 247 9.40 -15.99 13.32
CA SER A 247 9.13 -17.41 13.09
C SER A 247 7.63 -17.70 13.15
N ARG A 248 7.22 -18.84 12.58
CA ARG A 248 5.83 -19.30 12.62
C ARG A 248 5.53 -20.22 13.80
N ASN A 249 6.46 -21.11 14.15
CA ASN A 249 6.15 -22.26 15.01
C ASN A 249 7.26 -22.63 16.02
N ILE A 250 8.29 -21.79 16.19
CA ILE A 250 9.32 -22.01 17.21
C ILE A 250 9.54 -20.73 18.01
N SER A 251 9.58 -20.86 19.33
CA SER A 251 9.93 -19.76 20.23
C SER A 251 11.44 -19.61 20.28
N VAL A 252 11.89 -18.38 20.09
CA VAL A 252 13.29 -17.99 20.26
C VAL A 252 13.35 -17.00 21.42
N GLU A 253 14.24 -17.24 22.38
CA GLU A 253 14.56 -16.30 23.45
C GLU A 253 15.86 -15.60 23.06
N ILE A 254 15.84 -14.28 22.93
CA ILE A 254 17.03 -13.50 22.62
C ILE A 254 17.45 -12.74 23.88
N ASN A 255 18.66 -13.02 24.36
CA ASN A 255 19.28 -12.28 25.46
C ASN A 255 20.56 -11.62 24.95
N ASP A 256 20.48 -10.30 24.75
CA ASP A 256 21.52 -9.49 24.09
C ASP A 256 21.80 -10.00 22.67
N ASN A 257 22.97 -10.59 22.42
CA ASN A 257 23.37 -11.17 21.14
C ASN A 257 23.12 -12.69 21.02
N LEU A 258 22.67 -13.35 22.10
CA LEU A 258 22.53 -14.80 22.12
C LEU A 258 21.06 -15.21 21.88
N ALA A 259 20.79 -15.80 20.73
CA ALA A 259 19.50 -16.40 20.41
C ALA A 259 19.45 -17.86 20.88
N ALA A 260 18.59 -18.14 21.86
CA ALA A 260 18.33 -19.48 22.39
C ALA A 260 17.04 -20.06 21.83
N ILE A 261 17.11 -21.30 21.36
CA ILE A 261 16.04 -22.02 20.68
C ILE A 261 15.84 -23.37 21.37
N SER A 262 14.62 -23.63 21.85
CA SER A 262 14.27 -24.84 22.61
C SER A 262 13.03 -25.50 22.00
N PRO A 263 13.17 -26.40 21.01
CA PRO A 263 12.03 -27.01 20.35
C PRO A 263 11.41 -28.15 21.17
N GLU A 264 10.08 -28.11 21.31
CA GLU A 264 9.30 -29.14 22.01
C GLU A 264 8.85 -30.29 21.11
N ASN A 265 8.80 -30.05 19.80
CA ASN A 265 8.26 -30.99 18.82
C ASN A 265 9.24 -31.21 17.68
N LYS A 266 9.16 -32.39 17.05
CA LYS A 266 9.91 -32.69 15.83
C LYS A 266 9.38 -31.90 14.65
N GLY A 267 10.27 -31.61 13.72
CA GLY A 267 9.88 -31.01 12.45
C GLY A 267 10.96 -30.07 11.93
N THR A 268 10.58 -29.34 10.88
CA THR A 268 11.44 -28.34 10.25
C THR A 268 10.89 -26.96 10.54
N TYR A 269 11.66 -26.16 11.24
CA TYR A 269 11.35 -24.77 11.55
C TYR A 269 12.17 -23.85 10.68
N HIS A 270 11.64 -22.65 10.46
CA HIS A 270 12.35 -21.62 9.74
C HIS A 270 12.30 -20.32 10.55
N VAL A 271 13.44 -19.65 10.64
CA VAL A 271 13.61 -18.44 11.44
C VAL A 271 14.35 -17.39 10.62
N TYR A 272 13.89 -16.14 10.70
CA TYR A 272 14.68 -14.98 10.34
C TYR A 272 15.11 -14.26 11.61
N PHE A 273 16.34 -13.80 11.65
CA PHE A 273 16.82 -12.87 12.67
C PHE A 273 16.81 -11.46 12.09
N ILE A 274 16.48 -10.50 12.94
CA ILE A 274 16.42 -9.09 12.58
C ILE A 274 17.35 -8.35 13.53
N ALA A 275 18.28 -7.56 12.99
CA ALA A 275 19.13 -6.66 13.77
C ALA A 275 18.64 -5.22 13.58
N GLU A 276 18.40 -4.51 14.67
CA GLU A 276 17.95 -3.12 14.67
C GLU A 276 19.08 -2.20 15.13
N LEU A 277 19.43 -1.22 14.29
CA LEU A 277 20.44 -0.20 14.57
C LEU A 277 19.77 1.16 14.43
N GLY A 278 19.29 1.69 15.57
CA GLY A 278 18.46 2.89 15.58
C GLY A 278 17.17 2.69 14.78
N SER A 279 17.07 3.34 13.62
CA SER A 279 15.92 3.23 12.72
C SER A 279 16.05 2.13 11.65
N LEU A 280 17.18 1.42 11.61
CA LEU A 280 17.42 0.37 10.62
C LEU A 280 16.96 -0.97 11.06
N LYS A 281 16.60 -1.80 10.08
CA LYS A 281 16.37 -3.22 10.26
C LYS A 281 17.12 -3.99 9.18
N PHE A 282 17.96 -4.91 9.61
CA PHE A 282 18.66 -5.86 8.76
C PHE A 282 18.06 -7.23 9.01
N MET A 283 17.77 -7.98 7.95
CA MET A 283 17.19 -9.30 8.07
C MET A 283 18.19 -10.35 7.59
N SER A 284 18.37 -11.41 8.37
CA SER A 284 19.23 -12.54 8.01
C SER A 284 18.68 -13.33 6.81
N ASN A 285 19.45 -14.32 6.35
CA ASN A 285 18.92 -15.41 5.54
C ASN A 285 17.87 -16.23 6.33
N LEU A 286 17.08 -17.05 5.61
CA LEU A 286 16.13 -17.98 6.21
C LEU A 286 16.89 -19.19 6.77
N VAL A 287 16.96 -19.29 8.09
CA VAL A 287 17.67 -20.40 8.76
C VAL A 287 16.73 -21.58 8.91
N ARG A 288 17.08 -22.74 8.34
CA ARG A 288 16.35 -23.99 8.57
C ARG A 288 16.84 -24.65 9.85
N ILE A 289 15.92 -25.01 10.74
CA ILE A 289 16.21 -25.75 11.98
C ILE A 289 15.46 -27.09 11.90
N GLU A 290 16.22 -28.17 11.79
CA GLU A 290 15.71 -29.53 11.74
C GLU A 290 15.74 -30.15 13.15
N VAL A 291 14.60 -30.61 13.63
CA VAL A 291 14.45 -31.14 14.99
C VAL A 291 14.23 -32.65 14.95
N THR A 292 15.20 -33.41 15.48
CA THR A 292 15.24 -34.88 15.46
C THR A 292 15.20 -35.48 16.88
N ASP A 293 14.94 -36.79 17.02
CA ASP A 293 14.98 -37.47 18.34
C ASP A 293 16.38 -37.56 18.93
N SER A 294 17.37 -37.71 18.05
CA SER A 294 18.73 -38.16 18.40
C SER A 294 19.81 -37.21 17.89
N GLY A 295 19.46 -35.94 17.68
CA GLY A 295 20.42 -34.91 17.27
C GLY A 295 21.53 -34.71 18.30
N SER A 296 22.74 -34.39 17.82
CA SER A 296 23.87 -34.00 18.67
C SER A 296 23.47 -32.84 19.58
N SER A 297 23.82 -32.94 20.86
CA SER A 297 23.59 -31.88 21.84
C SER A 297 24.22 -30.57 21.36
N ALA A 298 23.37 -29.56 21.17
CA ALA A 298 23.70 -28.29 20.56
C ALA A 298 24.68 -27.49 21.45
N GLY A 299 25.87 -27.22 20.91
CA GLY A 299 26.79 -26.23 21.46
C GLY A 299 26.36 -24.81 21.10
N ILE A 300 27.10 -23.82 21.62
CA ILE A 300 26.98 -22.43 21.16
C ILE A 300 27.58 -22.36 19.75
N ILE A 301 26.76 -21.99 18.79
CA ILE A 301 27.21 -21.72 17.43
C ILE A 301 27.79 -20.33 17.41
N ARG A 302 29.11 -20.27 17.46
CA ARG A 302 29.88 -19.10 17.07
C ARG A 302 30.22 -19.28 15.60
N GLY A 303 30.07 -18.24 14.79
CA GLY A 303 30.60 -18.22 13.44
C GLY A 303 32.07 -18.61 13.46
N ALA A 304 32.37 -19.90 13.25
CA ALA A 304 33.70 -20.29 12.83
C ALA A 304 33.93 -19.54 11.53
N ALA A 305 35.10 -18.94 11.32
CA ALA A 305 35.43 -18.27 10.07
C ALA A 305 35.14 -19.23 8.92
N VAL A 306 33.94 -19.13 8.33
CA VAL A 306 33.51 -20.01 7.26
C VAL A 306 34.32 -19.54 6.09
N HIS A 307 35.45 -20.20 5.85
CA HIS A 307 36.13 -20.09 4.57
C HIS A 307 35.05 -20.28 3.51
N PRO A 308 34.85 -19.30 2.60
CA PRO A 308 33.72 -19.29 1.70
C PRO A 308 33.67 -20.63 0.97
N GLN A 309 32.75 -21.50 1.38
CA GLN A 309 32.62 -22.79 0.77
C GLN A 309 32.22 -22.53 -0.68
N LYS A 310 33.08 -22.97 -1.59
CA LYS A 310 32.91 -22.86 -3.02
C LYS A 310 31.52 -23.41 -3.37
N LYS A 311 30.56 -22.52 -3.66
CA LYS A 311 29.15 -22.86 -3.92
C LYS A 311 29.08 -24.07 -4.85
N GLU A 312 28.77 -25.25 -4.30
CA GLU A 312 28.50 -26.42 -5.13
C GLU A 312 27.22 -26.14 -5.93
N LYS A 313 27.27 -26.43 -7.22
CA LYS A 313 26.12 -26.24 -8.13
C LYS A 313 24.93 -27.00 -7.54
N PRO A 314 23.78 -26.33 -7.30
CA PRO A 314 22.62 -27.01 -6.75
C PRO A 314 22.21 -28.16 -7.67
N SER A 315 22.06 -29.36 -7.09
CA SER A 315 21.54 -30.51 -7.83
C SER A 315 20.12 -30.21 -8.32
N PRO A 316 19.72 -30.70 -9.51
CA PRO A 316 18.43 -30.40 -10.10
C PRO A 316 17.31 -30.90 -9.19
N ARG A 317 16.58 -29.96 -8.58
CA ARG A 317 15.40 -30.30 -7.75
C ARG A 317 14.31 -30.87 -8.65
N PRO A 318 13.57 -31.91 -8.20
CA PRO A 318 12.41 -32.41 -8.92
C PRO A 318 11.38 -31.29 -9.09
N LEU A 319 10.89 -31.11 -10.31
CA LEU A 319 9.89 -30.11 -10.67
C LEU A 319 8.64 -30.29 -9.77
N PRO A 320 8.20 -29.27 -9.02
CA PRO A 320 7.06 -29.40 -8.13
C PRO A 320 5.75 -29.54 -8.93
N ASN A 321 4.77 -30.24 -8.35
CA ASN A 321 3.39 -30.46 -8.83
C ASN A 321 2.62 -29.19 -9.24
N LEU A 322 3.17 -28.00 -9.01
CA LEU A 322 2.61 -26.70 -9.39
C LEU A 322 2.55 -26.50 -10.92
N LEU A 323 3.50 -27.06 -11.67
CA LEU A 323 3.50 -27.02 -13.14
C LEU A 323 2.37 -27.88 -13.73
N LEU A 324 2.04 -28.98 -13.04
CA LEU A 324 0.89 -29.81 -13.39
C LEU A 324 -0.42 -29.04 -13.14
N LEU A 325 -0.50 -28.31 -12.02
CA LEU A 325 -1.67 -27.52 -11.66
C LEU A 325 -1.90 -26.35 -12.63
N SER A 326 -0.86 -25.64 -13.06
CA SER A 326 -0.98 -24.56 -14.04
C SER A 326 -1.39 -25.07 -15.42
N LEU A 327 -0.89 -26.24 -15.84
CA LEU A 327 -1.35 -26.93 -17.05
C LEU A 327 -2.82 -27.34 -16.95
N VAL A 328 -3.26 -27.88 -15.81
CA VAL A 328 -4.68 -28.23 -15.59
C VAL A 328 -5.58 -26.99 -15.63
N ILE A 329 -5.18 -25.88 -15.01
CA ILE A 329 -5.95 -24.62 -15.05
C ILE A 329 -6.01 -24.06 -16.48
N ALA A 330 -4.90 -24.10 -17.23
CA ALA A 330 -4.87 -23.68 -18.62
C ALA A 330 -5.80 -24.54 -19.49
N VAL A 331 -5.83 -25.86 -19.29
CA VAL A 331 -6.76 -26.77 -19.99
C VAL A 331 -8.21 -26.47 -19.61
N ILE A 332 -8.52 -26.24 -18.34
CA ILE A 332 -9.89 -25.88 -17.89
C ILE A 332 -10.36 -24.56 -18.51
N ILE A 333 -9.51 -23.54 -18.55
CA ILE A 333 -9.84 -22.25 -19.19
C ILE A 333 -10.03 -22.43 -20.70
N THR A 334 -9.20 -23.25 -21.35
CA THR A 334 -9.32 -23.54 -22.78
C THR A 334 -10.62 -24.29 -23.09
N LEU A 335 -11.00 -25.26 -22.24
CA LEU A 335 -12.26 -26.00 -22.32
C LEU A 335 -13.49 -25.12 -22.03
N ALA A 336 -13.37 -24.11 -21.15
CA ALA A 336 -14.44 -23.16 -20.88
C ALA A 336 -14.64 -22.10 -21.99
N VAL A 337 -13.62 -21.84 -22.81
CA VAL A 337 -13.68 -20.91 -23.95
C VAL A 337 -14.13 -21.61 -25.24
N ILE A 338 -14.05 -22.93 -25.32
CA ILE A 338 -14.80 -23.71 -26.32
C ILE A 338 -16.29 -23.51 -26.00
N PRO A 339 -17.12 -23.04 -26.94
CA PRO A 339 -18.54 -22.77 -26.67
C PRO A 339 -19.21 -24.04 -26.15
N SER A 340 -19.51 -24.04 -24.86
CA SER A 340 -20.21 -25.08 -24.13
C SER A 340 -21.57 -25.31 -24.78
N ARG A 341 -21.65 -26.33 -25.62
CA ARG A 341 -22.90 -27.08 -25.76
C ARG A 341 -23.10 -27.80 -24.43
N PHE A 342 -24.19 -27.43 -23.74
CA PHE A 342 -24.74 -28.01 -22.50
C PHE A 342 -23.91 -27.83 -21.22
N TYR A 343 -24.44 -27.07 -20.24
CA TYR A 343 -24.69 -27.49 -18.84
C TYR A 343 -25.37 -26.37 -18.03
N ASP A 344 -26.33 -26.77 -17.19
CA ASP A 344 -27.18 -25.95 -16.31
C ASP A 344 -26.44 -25.61 -15.00
N THR A 345 -26.41 -24.33 -14.61
CA THR A 345 -25.48 -23.75 -13.61
C THR A 345 -25.98 -23.76 -12.17
N ARG A 346 -27.00 -24.56 -11.84
CA ARG A 346 -27.63 -24.54 -10.49
C ARG A 346 -26.83 -25.26 -9.38
N ASP A 347 -25.87 -26.13 -9.68
CA ASP A 347 -25.18 -26.93 -8.64
C ASP A 347 -24.01 -26.21 -7.93
N LEU A 348 -23.46 -25.14 -8.51
CA LEU A 348 -22.25 -24.50 -7.97
C LEU A 348 -22.54 -23.47 -6.87
N ALA A 349 -23.74 -22.88 -6.88
CA ALA A 349 -24.14 -21.85 -5.92
C ALA A 349 -24.38 -22.41 -4.51
N SER A 350 -24.78 -23.68 -4.39
CA SER A 350 -25.12 -24.31 -3.10
C SER A 350 -23.90 -24.69 -2.25
N LYS A 351 -22.72 -24.83 -2.88
CA LYS A 351 -21.47 -25.23 -2.19
C LYS A 351 -20.69 -24.05 -1.62
N LEU A 352 -20.86 -22.84 -2.17
CA LEU A 352 -20.18 -21.62 -1.71
C LEU A 352 -20.77 -21.04 -0.42
N ASP A 353 -22.01 -21.38 -0.08
CA ASP A 353 -22.72 -20.83 1.08
C ASP A 353 -22.27 -21.47 2.42
N ARG A 354 -21.60 -22.62 2.36
CA ARG A 354 -21.15 -23.36 3.57
C ARG A 354 -19.86 -22.83 4.21
N ILE A 355 -19.14 -21.90 3.58
CA ILE A 355 -17.82 -21.44 4.08
C ILE A 355 -17.92 -20.14 4.92
N ARG A 356 -19.09 -19.50 5.01
CA ARG A 356 -19.19 -18.09 5.47
C ARG A 356 -19.73 -17.83 6.89
N LYS A 357 -19.61 -18.75 7.85
CA LYS A 357 -20.08 -18.49 9.24
C LYS A 357 -18.94 -18.40 10.26
N SER A 358 -18.60 -17.16 10.68
CA SER A 358 -17.98 -16.91 11.99
C SER A 358 -18.59 -15.70 12.73
N SER A 359 -18.87 -15.97 14.00
CA SER A 359 -19.12 -15.16 15.21
C SER A 359 -20.14 -13.99 15.24
N ARG A 360 -21.11 -14.18 16.15
CA ARG A 360 -22.02 -13.28 16.91
C ARG A 360 -22.77 -12.16 16.18
N LEU A 361 -22.16 -11.39 15.29
CA LEU A 361 -22.87 -10.37 14.51
C LEU A 361 -23.80 -10.98 13.46
N SER A 362 -23.41 -12.12 12.87
CA SER A 362 -24.25 -12.84 11.91
C SER A 362 -25.55 -13.31 12.56
N SER A 363 -25.53 -13.70 13.84
CA SER A 363 -26.71 -14.19 14.54
C SER A 363 -27.76 -13.08 14.78
N SER A 364 -27.31 -11.86 15.10
CA SER A 364 -28.19 -10.71 15.28
C SER A 364 -28.74 -10.19 13.95
N ILE A 365 -27.94 -10.24 12.87
CA ILE A 365 -28.36 -9.87 11.51
C ILE A 365 -29.31 -10.92 10.93
N GLU A 366 -29.06 -12.21 11.16
CA GLU A 366 -29.92 -13.32 10.74
C GLU A 366 -31.26 -13.28 11.49
N LYS A 367 -31.25 -12.98 12.80
CA LYS A 367 -32.46 -12.75 13.60
C LYS A 367 -33.25 -11.52 13.12
N TYR A 368 -32.56 -10.44 12.74
CA TYR A 368 -33.16 -9.24 12.16
C TYR A 368 -33.83 -9.52 10.80
N ASN A 369 -33.14 -10.22 9.89
CA ASN A 369 -33.68 -10.53 8.57
C ASN A 369 -34.90 -11.46 8.66
N LYS A 370 -34.86 -12.46 9.55
CA LYS A 370 -36.00 -13.36 9.81
C LYS A 370 -37.20 -12.61 10.39
N MET A 371 -36.96 -11.63 11.26
CA MET A 371 -38.03 -10.80 11.84
C MET A 371 -38.62 -9.83 10.80
N LYS A 372 -37.80 -9.30 9.88
CA LYS A 372 -38.21 -8.43 8.77
C LYS A 372 -39.06 -9.18 7.73
N GLU A 373 -38.69 -10.41 7.41
CA GLU A 373 -39.49 -11.28 6.52
C GLU A 373 -40.85 -11.63 7.14
N THR A 374 -40.87 -11.94 8.44
CA THR A 374 -42.12 -12.18 9.18
C THR A 374 -43.02 -10.93 9.20
N LEU A 375 -42.43 -9.74 9.32
CA LEU A 375 -43.15 -8.47 9.27
C LEU A 375 -43.77 -8.15 7.90
N ASN A 376 -43.12 -8.61 6.83
CA ASN A 376 -43.56 -8.35 5.46
C ASN A 376 -44.80 -9.19 5.08
N SER A 377 -45.06 -10.30 5.76
CA SER A 377 -46.13 -11.24 5.41
C SER A 377 -47.40 -11.11 6.27
N SER A 378 -47.42 -10.31 7.34
CA SER A 378 -48.48 -10.40 8.35
C SER A 378 -49.00 -9.09 8.98
N ILE A 379 -48.44 -7.92 8.66
CA ILE A 379 -48.83 -6.66 9.32
C ILE A 379 -49.36 -5.61 8.32
N PRO A 380 -50.49 -4.91 8.61
CA PRO A 380 -50.98 -3.79 7.81
C PRO A 380 -49.93 -2.69 7.61
N GLU A 381 -49.87 -2.14 6.39
CA GLU A 381 -48.84 -1.20 5.89
C GLU A 381 -48.58 0.00 6.82
N LYS A 382 -49.63 0.50 7.48
CA LYS A 382 -49.57 1.64 8.40
C LYS A 382 -48.86 1.35 9.73
N GLU A 383 -48.93 0.12 10.24
CA GLU A 383 -48.20 -0.29 11.45
C GLU A 383 -46.74 -0.68 11.15
N LYS A 384 -46.51 -1.19 9.94
CA LYS A 384 -45.20 -1.56 9.42
C LYS A 384 -44.23 -0.38 9.40
N SER A 385 -44.68 0.80 8.96
CA SER A 385 -43.85 2.01 8.93
C SER A 385 -43.43 2.49 10.34
N LYS A 386 -44.35 2.43 11.31
CA LYS A 386 -44.09 2.80 12.72
C LYS A 386 -43.11 1.83 13.39
N LEU A 387 -43.20 0.53 13.06
CA LEU A 387 -42.29 -0.48 13.58
C LEU A 387 -40.89 -0.38 12.95
N LEU A 388 -40.82 -0.18 11.63
CA LEU A 388 -39.56 0.05 10.92
C LEU A 388 -38.81 1.27 11.47
N TYR A 389 -39.53 2.38 11.74
CA TYR A 389 -38.94 3.56 12.35
C TYR A 389 -38.35 3.29 13.76
N LYS A 390 -39.07 2.54 14.61
CA LYS A 390 -38.55 2.14 15.94
C LYS A 390 -37.32 1.24 15.83
N MET A 391 -37.31 0.31 14.87
CA MET A 391 -36.18 -0.61 14.66
C MET A 391 -34.95 0.13 14.13
N GLU A 392 -35.12 1.03 13.16
CA GLU A 392 -34.01 1.87 12.67
C GLU A 392 -33.43 2.77 13.76
N LYS A 393 -34.28 3.30 14.65
CA LYS A 393 -33.83 4.09 15.80
C LYS A 393 -32.99 3.24 16.77
N GLY A 394 -33.36 1.98 17.00
CA GLY A 394 -32.60 1.04 17.83
C GLY A 394 -31.25 0.65 17.23
N ILE A 395 -31.19 0.41 15.92
CA ILE A 395 -29.94 0.11 15.20
C ILE A 395 -29.00 1.32 15.25
N ARG A 396 -29.51 2.55 15.11
CA ARG A 396 -28.70 3.78 15.25
C ARG A 396 -28.17 3.96 16.68
N ALA A 397 -28.92 3.58 17.70
CA ALA A 397 -28.46 3.64 19.09
C ALA A 397 -27.31 2.63 19.34
N LEU A 398 -27.48 1.37 18.92
CA LEU A 398 -26.45 0.33 19.04
C LEU A 398 -25.18 0.63 18.21
N SER A 399 -25.35 1.29 17.06
CA SER A 399 -24.22 1.75 16.25
C SER A 399 -23.36 2.80 16.95
N LYS A 400 -23.93 3.64 17.82
CA LYS A 400 -23.18 4.69 18.54
C LYS A 400 -22.28 4.13 19.65
N GLU A 401 -22.54 2.92 20.12
CA GLU A 401 -21.74 2.25 21.15
C GLU A 401 -20.50 1.54 20.59
N LEU A 402 -20.39 1.41 19.26
CA LEU A 402 -19.21 0.83 18.63
C LEU A 402 -18.08 1.86 18.52
N PRO A 403 -16.87 1.56 19.02
CA PRO A 403 -15.72 2.45 18.88
C PRO A 403 -15.43 2.68 17.39
N GLY A 404 -15.34 3.96 16.99
CA GLY A 404 -15.10 4.37 15.60
C GLY A 404 -16.35 4.67 14.76
N SER A 405 -17.57 4.48 15.30
CA SER A 405 -18.81 4.80 14.59
C SER A 405 -18.98 6.29 14.24
N ASP A 406 -18.48 7.17 15.10
CA ASP A 406 -18.49 8.61 14.87
C ASP A 406 -17.61 9.00 13.66
N ILE A 407 -16.45 8.36 13.51
CA ILE A 407 -15.53 8.62 12.39
C ILE A 407 -16.16 8.15 11.07
N GLN A 408 -16.84 7.01 11.07
CA GLN A 408 -17.58 6.54 9.88
C GLN A 408 -18.72 7.50 9.51
N HIS A 409 -19.44 8.04 10.50
CA HIS A 409 -20.48 9.03 10.26
C HIS A 409 -19.92 10.33 9.67
N GLN A 410 -18.83 10.86 10.23
CA GLN A 410 -18.13 12.04 9.70
C GLN A 410 -17.67 11.81 8.25
N PHE A 411 -17.15 10.61 7.93
CA PHE A 411 -16.74 10.27 6.56
C PHE A 411 -17.92 10.27 5.59
N ASP A 412 -19.04 9.64 5.96
CA ASP A 412 -20.23 9.59 5.11
C ASP A 412 -20.92 10.96 4.95
N GLU A 413 -20.84 11.83 5.98
CA GLU A 413 -21.29 13.22 5.90
C GLU A 413 -20.49 14.03 4.89
N LYS A 414 -19.16 13.98 4.97
CA LYS A 414 -18.30 14.65 3.99
C LYS A 414 -18.46 14.10 2.57
N CYS A 415 -18.76 12.80 2.42
CA CYS A 415 -19.13 12.22 1.13
C CYS A 415 -20.45 12.79 0.55
N ARG A 416 -21.38 13.26 1.40
CA ARG A 416 -22.61 13.95 0.95
C ARG A 416 -22.30 15.38 0.53
N GLU A 417 -21.51 16.10 1.32
CA GLU A 417 -21.05 17.46 0.99
C GLU A 417 -20.33 17.47 -0.36
N PHE A 418 -19.39 16.54 -0.58
CA PHE A 418 -18.64 16.42 -1.85
C PHE A 418 -19.56 16.25 -3.07
N ARG A 419 -20.62 15.43 -2.92
CA ARG A 419 -21.60 15.20 -3.99
C ARG A 419 -22.48 16.41 -4.27
N SER A 420 -22.75 17.24 -3.26
CA SER A 420 -23.55 18.46 -3.40
C SER A 420 -22.76 19.67 -3.91
N ALA A 421 -21.43 19.63 -3.82
CA ALA A 421 -20.57 20.73 -4.24
C ALA A 421 -20.64 20.97 -5.76
N LYS A 422 -20.90 22.23 -6.14
CA LYS A 422 -21.10 22.63 -7.55
C LYS A 422 -19.82 23.05 -8.27
N SER A 423 -18.84 23.60 -7.55
CA SER A 423 -17.58 24.07 -8.13
C SER A 423 -16.44 23.10 -7.85
N ARG A 424 -15.44 23.09 -8.73
CA ARG A 424 -14.24 22.27 -8.59
C ARG A 424 -13.43 22.63 -7.33
N GLY A 425 -13.21 23.92 -7.06
CA GLY A 425 -12.46 24.37 -5.88
C GLY A 425 -13.10 23.93 -4.55
N ILE A 426 -14.43 23.94 -4.45
CA ILE A 426 -15.13 23.45 -3.25
C ILE A 426 -14.97 21.92 -3.12
N LYS A 427 -15.01 21.18 -4.24
CA LYS A 427 -14.76 19.72 -4.23
C LYS A 427 -13.34 19.39 -3.79
N GLU A 428 -12.34 20.15 -4.23
CA GLU A 428 -10.94 20.00 -3.79
C GLU A 428 -10.79 20.22 -2.28
N CYS A 429 -11.43 21.25 -1.73
CA CYS A 429 -11.43 21.50 -0.29
C CYS A 429 -12.05 20.34 0.50
N ILE A 430 -13.26 19.91 0.12
CA ILE A 430 -13.97 18.79 0.80
C ILE A 430 -13.20 17.47 0.64
N TYR A 431 -12.49 17.26 -0.47
CA TYR A 431 -11.67 16.07 -0.67
C TYR A 431 -10.49 16.00 0.31
N ASN A 432 -9.84 17.13 0.60
CA ASN A 432 -8.77 17.17 1.59
C ASN A 432 -9.30 16.84 3.00
N GLU A 433 -10.48 17.33 3.35
CA GLU A 433 -11.15 16.96 4.61
C GLU A 433 -11.52 15.46 4.64
N LEU A 434 -12.06 14.92 3.54
CA LEU A 434 -12.35 13.47 3.41
C LEU A 434 -11.09 12.62 3.61
N ARG A 435 -9.94 13.07 3.10
CA ARG A 435 -8.67 12.37 3.27
C ARG A 435 -8.24 12.36 4.73
N GLN A 436 -8.32 13.48 5.44
CA GLN A 436 -7.99 13.55 6.87
C GLN A 436 -8.90 12.64 7.72
N VAL A 437 -10.21 12.61 7.42
CA VAL A 437 -11.14 11.69 8.12
C VAL A 437 -10.78 10.24 7.84
N TYR A 438 -10.38 9.90 6.61
CA TYR A 438 -9.93 8.55 6.27
C TYR A 438 -8.64 8.14 6.97
N GLU A 439 -7.67 9.05 7.14
CA GLU A 439 -6.45 8.78 7.92
C GLU A 439 -6.81 8.40 9.37
N LYS A 440 -7.74 9.16 10.00
CA LYS A 440 -8.31 8.78 11.32
C LYS A 440 -9.04 7.44 11.29
N MET A 441 -9.71 7.10 10.19
CA MET A 441 -10.34 5.77 10.03
C MET A 441 -9.29 4.65 9.99
N ILE A 442 -8.13 4.86 9.37
CA ILE A 442 -7.05 3.85 9.32
C ILE A 442 -6.55 3.53 10.74
N GLU A 443 -6.37 4.56 11.56
CA GLU A 443 -5.91 4.45 12.94
C GLU A 443 -6.98 3.90 13.89
N SER A 444 -8.25 4.01 13.52
CA SER A 444 -9.36 3.49 14.33
C SER A 444 -9.48 1.95 14.30
N GLY A 445 -10.16 1.40 15.31
CA GLY A 445 -10.56 -0.01 15.37
C GLY A 445 -11.67 -0.43 14.40
N LEU A 446 -11.95 0.36 13.35
CA LEU A 446 -12.99 0.03 12.37
C LEU A 446 -12.67 -1.27 11.60
N PRO A 447 -13.70 -2.02 11.16
CA PRO A 447 -13.51 -3.20 10.33
C PRO A 447 -12.76 -2.89 9.03
N GLN A 448 -11.91 -3.81 8.59
CA GLN A 448 -11.08 -3.64 7.38
C GLN A 448 -11.89 -3.38 6.10
N GLU A 449 -13.09 -3.96 6.01
CA GLU A 449 -14.00 -3.73 4.87
C GLU A 449 -14.51 -2.29 4.80
N SER A 450 -14.79 -1.65 5.94
CA SER A 450 -15.19 -0.24 6.00
C SER A 450 -14.07 0.68 5.52
N LYS A 451 -12.82 0.40 5.95
CA LYS A 451 -11.62 1.13 5.48
C LYS A 451 -11.44 0.97 3.97
N LYS A 452 -11.60 -0.25 3.44
CA LYS A 452 -11.50 -0.55 2.00
C LYS A 452 -12.59 0.14 1.18
N GLU A 453 -13.81 0.22 1.69
CA GLU A 453 -14.90 0.96 1.04
C GLU A 453 -14.63 2.46 1.00
N ALA A 454 -14.18 3.04 2.13
CA ALA A 454 -13.82 4.45 2.22
C ALA A 454 -12.71 4.81 1.21
N TYR A 455 -11.67 3.98 1.10
CA TYR A 455 -10.60 4.16 0.10
C TYR A 455 -11.12 4.16 -1.34
N ARG A 456 -12.03 3.23 -1.69
CA ARG A 456 -12.66 3.18 -3.03
C ARG A 456 -13.53 4.41 -3.31
N LYS A 457 -14.15 5.02 -2.30
CA LYS A 457 -14.89 6.28 -2.45
C LYS A 457 -13.91 7.44 -2.71
N LEU A 458 -12.84 7.55 -1.92
CA LEU A 458 -11.77 8.54 -2.13
C LEU A 458 -11.17 8.47 -3.54
N GLN A 459 -10.78 7.28 -4.01
CA GLN A 459 -10.24 7.12 -5.37
C GLN A 459 -11.21 7.55 -6.46
N ARG A 460 -12.52 7.37 -6.26
CA ARG A 460 -13.54 7.82 -7.20
C ARG A 460 -13.70 9.34 -7.19
N TYR A 461 -13.63 9.96 -6.02
CA TYR A 461 -13.74 11.41 -5.87
C TYR A 461 -12.51 12.15 -6.40
N TYR A 462 -11.32 11.60 -6.20
CA TYR A 462 -10.08 12.13 -6.80
C TYR A 462 -10.16 12.22 -8.33
N LYS A 463 -10.84 11.27 -8.99
CA LYS A 463 -11.04 11.29 -10.45
C LYS A 463 -12.10 12.27 -10.94
N GLN A 464 -12.91 12.83 -10.04
CA GLN A 464 -13.98 13.79 -10.36
C GLN A 464 -13.55 15.24 -10.15
N ILE A 465 -12.46 15.43 -9.41
CA ILE A 465 -11.68 16.66 -9.35
C ILE A 465 -10.79 16.70 -10.59
#